data_AF-D2ZY85-F1
#
_entry.id   AF-D2ZY85-F1
#
_cell.length_a   1.000
_cell.length_b   1.000
_cell.length_c   1.000
_cell.angle_alpha   90.00
_cell.angle_beta   90.00
_cell.angle_gamma   90.00
#
_symmetry.space_group_name_H-M   'P 1'
#
loop_
_entity.id
_entity.type
_entity.pdbx_description
1 polymer ?
#
loop_
_entity_poly.entity_id
_entity_poly.type
_entity_poly.pdbx_seq_one_letter_code
_entity_poly.pdbx_strand_id
1 'polypeptide(L)'
;MFDYKNHLAQHGFGRTSTWQIRYQNESNVGLRLISTAKGYENVEWLLDYSLPNENEAVATLTVCNYGDASVRTSPGFHPYFPAVGTQFDFNGAPYDADYIAHTEFVASPSDTHVAFDGLKLDIRTQNLPVYALWSDRNGQYTCAEPTAEGNAFLSPARGGQFVSGHGKKHYGMKIRLIA
;
A
#
# COMPACT_ATOMS: atom_id res chain seq x y z
N MET A 1 -16.03 0.15 2.82
CA MET A 1 -16.76 0.51 4.05
C MET A 1 -16.02 1.67 4.75
N PHE A 2 -16.74 2.67 5.30
CA PHE A 2 -16.22 3.99 5.71
C PHE A 2 -15.54 4.00 7.08
N ASP A 3 -14.55 4.88 7.30
CA ASP A 3 -14.13 5.26 8.67
C ASP A 3 -15.21 6.14 9.29
N TYR A 4 -16.04 5.56 10.17
CA TYR A 4 -17.18 6.25 10.79
C TYR A 4 -16.80 7.49 11.63
N LYS A 5 -15.55 7.59 12.10
CA LYS A 5 -15.11 8.72 12.95
C LYS A 5 -14.60 9.91 12.13
N ASN A 6 -13.95 9.65 11.00
CA ASN A 6 -13.38 10.68 10.14
C ASN A 6 -14.16 10.88 8.82
N HIS A 7 -15.24 10.12 8.61
CA HIS A 7 -16.05 10.09 7.38
C HIS A 7 -15.24 9.85 6.10
N LEU A 8 -14.13 9.12 6.21
CA LEU A 8 -13.29 8.83 5.05
C LEU A 8 -13.88 7.70 4.22
N ALA A 9 -13.83 7.88 2.90
CA ALA A 9 -14.17 6.84 1.94
C ALA A 9 -13.22 5.64 2.08
N GLN A 10 -13.63 4.50 1.50
CA GLN A 10 -12.78 3.32 1.40
C GLN A 10 -11.44 3.67 0.74
N HIS A 11 -10.33 3.17 1.29
CA HIS A 11 -8.92 3.53 1.02
C HIS A 11 -8.54 5.01 1.23
N GLY A 12 -9.29 5.75 2.05
CA GLY A 12 -8.92 7.08 2.50
C GLY A 12 -8.91 8.12 1.38
N PHE A 13 -8.02 9.11 1.51
CA PHE A 13 -7.98 10.30 0.65
C PHE A 13 -6.75 10.36 -0.27
N GLY A 14 -5.69 9.59 0.01
CA GLY A 14 -4.41 9.71 -0.70
C GLY A 14 -4.51 9.57 -2.22
N ARG A 15 -5.37 8.66 -2.71
CA ARG A 15 -5.57 8.41 -4.15
C ARG A 15 -6.37 9.50 -4.89
N THR A 16 -7.13 10.32 -4.15
CA THR A 16 -7.98 11.39 -4.72
C THR A 16 -7.42 12.78 -4.48
N SER A 17 -6.38 12.90 -3.65
CA SER A 17 -5.71 14.17 -3.36
C SER A 17 -4.74 14.57 -4.46
N THR A 18 -4.53 15.87 -4.63
CA THR A 18 -3.45 16.41 -5.46
C THR A 18 -2.15 16.44 -4.66
N TRP A 19 -1.10 15.84 -5.21
CA TRP A 19 0.23 15.81 -4.62
C TRP A 19 1.14 16.85 -5.29
N GLN A 20 1.95 17.53 -4.48
CA GLN A 20 2.97 18.46 -4.97
C GLN A 20 4.28 17.71 -5.22
N ILE A 21 4.94 17.99 -6.34
CA ILE A 21 6.29 17.47 -6.61
C ILE A 21 7.28 18.22 -5.70
N ARG A 22 8.08 17.47 -4.95
CA ARG A 22 9.21 17.98 -4.14
C ARG A 22 10.52 17.95 -4.91
N TYR A 23 10.77 16.87 -5.62
CA TYR A 23 11.93 16.68 -6.48
C TYR A 23 11.60 15.66 -7.56
N GLN A 24 12.32 15.73 -8.67
CA GLN A 24 12.23 14.77 -9.76
C GLN A 24 13.57 14.73 -10.49
N ASN A 25 14.03 13.53 -10.80
CA ASN A 25 15.16 13.27 -11.69
C ASN A 25 14.82 12.04 -12.57
N GLU A 26 15.80 11.50 -13.29
CA GLU A 26 15.62 10.39 -14.23
C GLU A 26 15.08 9.11 -13.59
N SER A 27 15.40 8.84 -12.32
CA SER A 27 15.07 7.58 -11.65
C SER A 27 14.34 7.77 -10.32
N ASN A 28 14.07 8.99 -9.90
CA ASN A 28 13.40 9.30 -8.64
C ASN A 28 12.37 10.41 -8.77
N VAL A 29 11.27 10.28 -8.03
CA VAL A 29 10.31 11.37 -7.82
C VAL A 29 9.85 11.37 -6.37
N GLY A 30 9.88 12.54 -5.75
CA GLY A 30 9.35 12.77 -4.42
C GLY A 30 8.11 13.63 -4.48
N LEU A 31 7.05 13.17 -3.84
CA LEU A 31 5.76 13.83 -3.76
C LEU A 31 5.47 14.25 -2.31
N ARG A 32 4.60 15.25 -2.14
CA ARG A 32 4.14 15.77 -0.86
C ARG A 32 2.65 16.02 -0.89
N LEU A 33 1.98 15.62 0.18
CA LEU A 33 0.60 15.98 0.47
C LEU A 33 0.54 16.55 1.89
N ILE A 34 0.18 17.82 1.99
CA ILE A 34 -0.26 18.43 3.25
C ILE A 34 -1.75 18.12 3.37
N SER A 35 -2.13 17.32 4.34
CA SER A 35 -3.51 16.84 4.43
C SER A 35 -4.45 17.94 4.91
N THR A 36 -5.57 18.07 4.22
CA THR A 36 -6.74 18.87 4.66
C THR A 36 -7.87 17.99 5.17
N ALA A 37 -7.67 16.66 5.20
CA ALA A 37 -8.65 15.72 5.69
C ALA A 37 -8.81 15.84 7.21
N LYS A 38 -10.06 15.79 7.68
CA LYS A 38 -10.41 15.86 9.10
C LYS A 38 -9.67 14.79 9.91
N GLY A 39 -9.01 15.19 11.00
CA GLY A 39 -8.21 14.31 11.86
C GLY A 39 -6.77 14.08 11.39
N TYR A 40 -6.38 14.67 10.26
CA TYR A 40 -5.04 14.57 9.67
C TYR A 40 -4.47 15.94 9.28
N GLU A 41 -5.03 17.04 9.79
CA GLU A 41 -4.66 18.42 9.41
C GLU A 41 -3.21 18.77 9.74
N ASN A 42 -2.66 18.14 10.80
CA ASN A 42 -1.27 18.30 11.21
C ASN A 42 -0.37 17.18 10.68
N VAL A 43 -0.82 16.42 9.67
CA VAL A 43 -0.09 15.28 9.11
C VAL A 43 0.35 15.60 7.69
N GLU A 44 1.65 15.48 7.47
CA GLU A 44 2.25 15.51 6.15
C GLU A 44 2.52 14.09 5.67
N TRP A 45 2.23 13.87 4.40
CA TRP A 45 2.48 12.62 3.72
C TRP A 45 3.52 12.87 2.63
N LEU A 46 4.60 12.09 2.66
CA LEU A 46 5.66 12.15 1.66
C LEU A 46 5.70 10.81 0.94
N LEU A 47 5.62 10.83 -0.38
CA LEU A 47 5.63 9.61 -1.19
C LEU A 47 6.82 9.68 -2.15
N ASP A 48 7.77 8.79 -1.95
CA ASP A 48 9.01 8.72 -2.72
C ASP A 48 8.99 7.46 -3.59
N TYR A 49 9.24 7.64 -4.89
CA TYR A 49 9.43 6.54 -5.83
C TYR A 49 10.86 6.54 -6.35
N SER A 50 11.45 5.35 -6.49
CA SER A 50 12.76 5.18 -7.11
C SER A 50 12.86 3.93 -7.98
N LEU A 51 13.72 4.00 -9.00
CA LEU A 51 14.16 2.90 -9.85
C LEU A 51 15.66 2.69 -9.61
N PRO A 52 16.06 1.99 -8.54
CA PRO A 52 17.48 1.85 -8.19
C PRO A 52 18.26 0.97 -9.18
N ASN A 53 17.57 0.10 -9.93
CA ASN A 53 18.13 -0.87 -10.87
C ASN A 53 17.08 -1.18 -11.96
N GLU A 54 17.49 -1.80 -13.06
CA GLU A 54 16.60 -2.11 -14.22
C GLU A 54 15.37 -2.95 -13.87
N ASN A 55 15.50 -3.86 -12.90
CA ASN A 55 14.45 -4.81 -12.52
C ASN A 55 13.81 -4.49 -11.17
N GLU A 56 14.05 -3.30 -10.61
CA GLU A 56 13.55 -2.93 -9.28
C GLU A 56 12.81 -1.59 -9.28
N ALA A 57 11.68 -1.56 -8.58
CA ALA A 57 10.93 -0.35 -8.28
C ALA A 57 10.66 -0.26 -6.78
N VAL A 58 10.84 0.92 -6.20
CA VAL A 58 10.64 1.17 -4.77
C VAL A 58 9.64 2.31 -4.60
N ALA A 59 8.69 2.13 -3.69
CA ALA A 59 7.77 3.14 -3.22
C ALA A 59 7.87 3.24 -1.69
N THR A 60 8.07 4.44 -1.16
CA THR A 60 8.10 4.71 0.28
C THR A 60 7.11 5.81 0.62
N LEU A 61 6.11 5.48 1.43
CA LEU A 61 5.22 6.45 2.06
C LEU A 61 5.74 6.76 3.46
N THR A 62 6.04 8.02 3.70
CA THR A 62 6.39 8.55 5.02
C THR A 62 5.23 9.37 5.55
N VAL A 63 4.83 9.08 6.78
CA VAL A 63 3.86 9.86 7.53
C VAL A 63 4.60 10.68 8.58
N CYS A 64 4.50 11.99 8.50
CA CYS A 64 5.06 12.94 9.46
C CYS A 64 3.91 13.58 10.24
N ASN A 65 3.81 13.31 11.53
CA ASN A 65 2.81 13.92 12.40
C ASN A 65 3.43 15.11 13.13
N TYR A 66 3.00 16.32 12.79
CA TYR A 66 3.43 17.56 13.43
C TYR A 66 2.51 18.01 14.56
N GLY A 67 1.44 17.27 14.84
CA GLY A 67 0.54 17.53 15.97
C GLY A 67 1.05 16.92 17.28
N ASP A 68 0.43 17.31 18.39
CA ASP A 68 0.76 16.81 19.72
C ASP A 68 0.16 15.42 20.01
N ALA A 69 -0.97 15.11 19.39
CA ALA A 69 -1.68 13.85 19.58
C ALA A 69 -1.24 12.79 18.57
N SER A 70 -1.26 11.53 18.98
CA SER A 70 -1.04 10.40 18.06
C SER A 70 -2.16 10.30 17.03
N VAL A 71 -1.80 10.02 15.77
CA VAL A 71 -2.75 9.82 14.67
C VAL A 71 -2.80 8.35 14.26
N ARG A 72 -4.02 7.84 14.05
CA ARG A 72 -4.24 6.47 13.58
C ARG A 72 -4.09 6.42 12.06
N THR A 73 -3.31 5.48 11.54
CA THR A 73 -3.02 5.30 10.13
C THR A 73 -2.99 3.81 9.77
N SER A 74 -3.48 3.46 8.59
CA SER A 74 -3.30 2.13 8.01
C SER A 74 -3.12 2.27 6.50
N PRO A 75 -1.93 2.68 6.05
CA PRO A 75 -1.66 2.84 4.63
C PRO A 75 -1.45 1.48 3.94
N GLY A 76 -1.54 1.50 2.61
CA GLY A 76 -1.17 0.39 1.75
C GLY A 76 -0.88 0.89 0.34
N PHE A 77 -0.27 0.02 -0.47
CA PHE A 77 -0.08 0.24 -1.90
C PHE A 77 -1.00 -0.71 -2.67
N HIS A 78 -1.55 -0.24 -3.78
CA HIS A 78 -2.51 -1.00 -4.58
C HIS A 78 -1.98 -1.20 -6.01
N PRO A 79 -0.88 -1.96 -6.21
CA PRO A 79 -0.36 -2.25 -7.54
C PRO A 79 -1.31 -3.18 -8.30
N TYR A 80 -1.37 -2.99 -9.62
CA TYR A 80 -2.13 -3.81 -10.56
C TYR A 80 -1.12 -4.55 -11.42
N PHE A 81 -1.15 -5.88 -11.39
CA PHE A 81 -0.26 -6.70 -12.19
C PHE A 81 -1.02 -7.31 -13.37
N PRO A 82 -0.48 -7.26 -14.61
CA PRO A 82 -1.09 -7.93 -15.75
C PRO A 82 -1.24 -9.43 -15.49
N ALA A 83 -2.43 -9.96 -15.76
CA ALA A 83 -2.74 -11.39 -15.65
C ALA A 83 -3.87 -11.72 -16.62
N VAL A 84 -3.63 -12.63 -17.57
CA VAL A 84 -4.65 -13.04 -18.55
C VAL A 84 -5.53 -14.14 -17.95
N GLY A 85 -4.90 -15.13 -17.30
CA GLY A 85 -5.54 -16.19 -16.55
C GLY A 85 -6.07 -15.75 -15.19
N THR A 86 -6.70 -16.70 -14.50
CA THR A 86 -7.22 -16.49 -13.13
C THR A 86 -6.27 -17.06 -12.08
N GLN A 87 -5.50 -18.08 -12.44
CA GLN A 87 -4.60 -18.76 -11.51
C GLN A 87 -3.33 -17.93 -11.28
N PHE A 88 -2.94 -17.80 -10.01
CA PHE A 88 -1.68 -17.19 -9.63
C PHE A 88 -1.12 -17.85 -8.38
N ASP A 89 0.18 -17.67 -8.16
CA ASP A 89 0.86 -18.15 -6.97
C ASP A 89 1.17 -16.97 -6.04
N PHE A 90 0.93 -17.17 -4.75
CA PHE A 90 1.35 -16.25 -3.70
C PHE A 90 2.05 -17.05 -2.60
N ASN A 91 3.36 -16.85 -2.46
CA ASN A 91 4.24 -17.59 -1.54
C ASN A 91 4.14 -19.13 -1.66
N GLY A 92 4.03 -19.65 -2.89
CA GLY A 92 3.92 -21.08 -3.14
C GLY A 92 2.50 -21.66 -2.94
N ALA A 93 1.53 -20.83 -2.54
CA ALA A 93 0.15 -21.23 -2.42
C ALA A 93 -0.63 -20.80 -3.68
N PRO A 94 -1.44 -21.71 -4.28
CA PRO A 94 -2.25 -21.38 -5.45
C PRO A 94 -3.49 -20.58 -5.05
N TYR A 95 -3.79 -19.55 -5.83
CA TYR A 95 -5.00 -18.74 -5.74
C TYR A 95 -5.67 -18.63 -7.10
N ASP A 96 -6.97 -18.32 -7.07
CA ASP A 96 -7.78 -18.11 -8.26
C ASP A 96 -8.52 -16.77 -8.14
N ALA A 97 -8.21 -15.87 -9.08
CA ALA A 97 -8.71 -14.51 -9.13
C ALA A 97 -10.25 -14.42 -9.17
N ASP A 98 -10.93 -15.46 -9.64
CA ASP A 98 -12.40 -15.49 -9.69
C ASP A 98 -13.04 -15.58 -8.29
N TYR A 99 -12.31 -16.03 -7.27
CA TYR A 99 -12.82 -16.18 -5.90
C TYR A 99 -12.42 -15.05 -4.94
N ILE A 100 -11.54 -14.14 -5.37
CA ILE A 100 -11.04 -13.04 -4.52
C ILE A 100 -11.71 -11.68 -4.81
N ALA A 101 -12.86 -11.67 -5.51
CA ALA A 101 -13.65 -10.45 -5.73
C ALA A 101 -14.09 -9.77 -4.42
N HIS A 102 -14.17 -10.54 -3.32
CA HIS A 102 -14.47 -10.05 -1.98
C HIS A 102 -13.24 -9.59 -1.18
N THR A 103 -12.06 -9.56 -1.80
CA THR A 103 -10.75 -9.31 -1.18
C THR A 103 -10.38 -10.37 -0.15
N GLU A 104 -9.29 -11.09 -0.40
CA GLU A 104 -8.71 -12.01 0.57
C GLU A 104 -7.52 -11.36 1.28
N PHE A 105 -7.51 -11.36 2.61
CA PHE A 105 -6.40 -10.81 3.39
C PHE A 105 -5.48 -11.93 3.88
N VAL A 106 -4.21 -11.87 3.46
CA VAL A 106 -3.20 -12.87 3.79
C VAL A 106 -2.04 -12.22 4.52
N ALA A 107 -1.60 -12.80 5.64
CA ALA A 107 -0.42 -12.31 6.35
C ALA A 107 0.86 -12.72 5.62
N SER A 108 1.76 -11.77 5.38
CA SER A 108 3.11 -12.05 4.89
C SER A 108 4.08 -10.98 5.44
N PRO A 109 4.67 -11.23 6.63
CA PRO A 109 5.57 -10.27 7.28
C PRO A 109 7.01 -10.31 6.71
N SER A 110 7.29 -11.17 5.73
CA SER A 110 8.59 -11.39 5.10
C SER A 110 8.57 -11.06 3.61
N ASP A 111 9.71 -11.20 2.95
CA ASP A 111 9.81 -11.24 1.48
C ASP A 111 8.70 -12.14 0.92
N THR A 112 7.97 -11.59 -0.04
CA THR A 112 6.82 -12.24 -0.67
C THR A 112 7.14 -12.57 -2.12
N HIS A 113 6.88 -13.80 -2.53
CA HIS A 113 7.00 -14.25 -3.91
C HIS A 113 5.61 -14.28 -4.53
N VAL A 114 5.44 -13.66 -5.69
CA VAL A 114 4.16 -13.68 -6.41
C VAL A 114 4.41 -14.03 -7.87
N ALA A 115 3.61 -14.93 -8.42
CA ALA A 115 3.68 -15.28 -9.84
C ALA A 115 2.31 -15.16 -10.52
N PHE A 116 2.22 -14.26 -11.50
CA PHE A 116 1.05 -14.04 -12.33
C PHE A 116 1.39 -14.38 -13.78
N ASP A 117 0.88 -15.49 -14.32
CA ASP A 117 0.88 -15.71 -15.78
C ASP A 117 2.24 -15.47 -16.49
N GLY A 118 3.33 -15.96 -15.87
CA GLY A 118 4.71 -15.79 -16.36
C GLY A 118 5.47 -14.60 -15.79
N LEU A 119 4.79 -13.62 -15.19
CA LEU A 119 5.40 -12.55 -14.40
C LEU A 119 5.73 -13.06 -13.00
N LYS A 120 7.01 -13.09 -12.61
CA LYS A 120 7.45 -13.49 -11.27
C LYS A 120 8.06 -12.30 -10.54
N LEU A 121 7.62 -12.08 -9.31
CA LEU A 121 7.96 -10.89 -8.52
C LEU A 121 8.42 -11.28 -7.11
N ASP A 122 9.49 -10.62 -6.67
CA ASP A 122 9.84 -10.50 -5.25
C ASP A 122 9.30 -9.16 -4.75
N ILE A 123 8.43 -9.20 -3.75
CA ILE A 123 7.90 -8.00 -3.09
C ILE A 123 8.39 -7.98 -1.65
N ARG A 124 9.17 -6.95 -1.31
CA ARG A 124 9.63 -6.69 0.05
C ARG A 124 8.87 -5.51 0.62
N THR A 125 8.43 -5.63 1.86
CA THR A 125 7.66 -4.58 2.52
C THR A 125 8.30 -4.11 3.82
N GLN A 126 7.98 -2.87 4.20
CA GLN A 126 8.29 -2.32 5.50
C GLN A 126 7.00 -1.79 6.12
N ASN A 127 6.67 -2.26 7.33
CA ASN A 127 5.44 -1.90 8.05
C ASN A 127 4.13 -2.18 7.29
N LEU A 128 4.16 -3.12 6.33
CA LEU A 128 2.98 -3.61 5.58
C LEU A 128 2.92 -5.14 5.64
N PRO A 129 2.54 -5.74 6.78
CA PRO A 129 2.65 -7.19 7.03
C PRO A 129 1.48 -8.01 6.45
N VAL A 130 0.50 -7.36 5.82
CA VAL A 130 -0.69 -8.02 5.27
C VAL A 130 -0.80 -7.68 3.79
N TYR A 131 -1.26 -8.63 2.99
CA TYR A 131 -1.62 -8.41 1.60
C TYR A 131 -3.13 -8.52 1.44
N ALA A 132 -3.70 -7.62 0.63
CA ALA A 132 -5.03 -7.78 0.07
C ALA A 132 -4.87 -8.39 -1.33
N LEU A 133 -5.38 -9.60 -1.53
CA LEU A 133 -5.45 -10.23 -2.84
C LEU A 133 -6.82 -9.91 -3.44
N TRP A 134 -6.83 -9.32 -4.63
CA TRP A 134 -8.08 -8.83 -5.21
C TRP A 134 -8.05 -8.76 -6.74
N SER A 135 -9.21 -8.97 -7.34
CA SER A 135 -9.50 -8.64 -8.74
C SER A 135 -11.01 -8.45 -8.88
N ASP A 136 -11.47 -7.43 -9.62
CA ASP A 136 -12.88 -7.28 -9.97
C ASP A 136 -13.27 -8.01 -11.26
N ARG A 137 -12.28 -8.61 -11.94
CA ARG A 137 -12.40 -9.29 -13.24
C ARG A 137 -12.92 -8.40 -14.38
N ASN A 138 -12.90 -7.07 -14.25
CA ASN A 138 -13.24 -6.13 -15.32
C ASN A 138 -12.06 -5.81 -16.26
N GLY A 139 -10.93 -6.49 -16.07
CA GLY A 139 -9.74 -6.38 -16.91
C GLY A 139 -8.78 -7.55 -16.69
N GLN A 140 -7.70 -7.58 -17.47
CA GLN A 140 -6.65 -8.60 -17.38
C GLN A 140 -5.61 -8.21 -16.34
N TYR A 141 -6.03 -8.19 -15.07
CA TYR A 141 -5.15 -7.90 -13.95
C TYR A 141 -5.55 -8.63 -12.67
N THR A 142 -4.54 -8.79 -11.80
CA THR A 142 -4.71 -9.21 -10.41
C THR A 142 -3.88 -8.30 -9.50
N CYS A 143 -4.41 -7.99 -8.32
CA CYS A 143 -3.75 -7.17 -7.32
C CYS A 143 -3.22 -8.04 -6.18
N ALA A 144 -1.97 -7.77 -5.78
CA ALA A 144 -1.40 -8.20 -4.51
C ALA A 144 -0.95 -6.94 -3.75
N GLU A 145 -1.80 -6.49 -2.82
CA GLU A 145 -1.73 -5.15 -2.24
C GLU A 145 -1.12 -5.18 -0.83
N PRO A 146 0.14 -4.79 -0.64
CA PRO A 146 0.69 -4.71 0.69
C PRO A 146 0.02 -3.57 1.49
N THR A 147 -0.49 -3.91 2.66
CA THR A 147 -1.23 -3.02 3.57
C THR A 147 -0.76 -3.19 5.01
N ALA A 148 -0.83 -2.12 5.79
CA ALA A 148 -0.50 -2.14 7.20
C ALA A 148 -1.47 -3.04 7.99
N GLU A 149 -2.77 -3.00 7.68
CA GLU A 149 -3.78 -3.80 8.38
C GLU A 149 -5.13 -3.97 7.66
N GLY A 150 -5.17 -3.77 6.33
CA GLY A 150 -6.39 -3.96 5.53
C GLY A 150 -7.55 -3.09 6.02
N ASN A 151 -8.64 -3.73 6.47
CA ASN A 151 -9.84 -3.08 7.01
C ASN A 151 -9.67 -2.53 8.44
N ALA A 152 -8.55 -1.90 8.74
CA ALA A 152 -8.14 -1.51 10.09
C ALA A 152 -9.22 -0.73 10.85
N PHE A 153 -9.90 0.20 10.17
CA PHE A 153 -10.87 1.11 10.78
C PHE A 153 -12.24 0.49 11.08
N LEU A 154 -12.48 -0.76 10.66
CA LEU A 154 -13.68 -1.52 11.03
C LEU A 154 -13.57 -2.18 12.41
N SER A 155 -12.36 -2.21 12.98
CA SER A 155 -12.07 -2.80 14.29
C SER A 155 -11.45 -1.77 15.24
N PRO A 156 -11.47 -2.03 16.57
CA PRO A 156 -10.72 -1.24 17.54
C PRO A 156 -9.25 -1.08 17.16
N ALA A 157 -8.68 0.08 17.49
CA ALA A 157 -7.32 0.39 17.12
C ALA A 157 -6.30 -0.50 17.86
N ARG A 158 -5.24 -0.90 17.16
CA ARG A 158 -4.10 -1.64 17.71
C ARG A 158 -2.86 -0.74 17.74
N GLY A 159 -1.91 -1.04 18.63
CA GLY A 159 -0.74 -0.17 18.88
C GLY A 159 0.08 0.15 17.63
N GLY A 160 0.22 -0.81 16.69
CA GLY A 160 0.96 -0.62 15.43
C GLY A 160 0.34 0.38 14.45
N GLN A 161 -0.90 0.82 14.68
CA GLN A 161 -1.62 1.72 13.77
C GLN A 161 -1.35 3.19 14.05
N PHE A 162 -0.55 3.55 15.05
CA PHE A 162 -0.38 4.95 15.44
C PHE A 162 0.98 5.52 15.01
N VAL A 163 0.96 6.79 14.60
CA VAL A 163 2.13 7.65 14.53
C VAL A 163 2.03 8.63 15.70
N SER A 164 3.02 8.64 16.59
CA SER A 164 3.02 9.50 17.77
C SER A 164 2.99 10.99 17.41
N GLY A 165 2.60 11.85 18.36
CA GLY A 165 2.80 13.28 18.22
C GLY A 165 4.28 13.61 17.97
N HIS A 166 4.54 14.57 17.08
CA HIS A 166 5.88 14.91 16.58
C HIS A 166 6.67 13.71 16.00
N GLY A 167 5.96 12.64 15.66
CA GLY A 167 6.51 11.37 15.23
C GLY A 167 6.55 11.22 13.72
N LYS A 168 7.32 10.21 13.28
CA LYS A 168 7.43 9.84 11.87
C LYS A 168 7.40 8.32 11.71
N LYS A 169 6.72 7.84 10.67
CA LYS A 169 6.66 6.41 10.33
C LYS A 169 6.77 6.18 8.83
N HIS A 170 7.46 5.11 8.46
CA HIS A 170 7.73 4.73 7.08
C HIS A 170 6.98 3.46 6.70
N TYR A 171 6.46 3.43 5.48
CA TYR A 171 5.81 2.29 4.86
C TYR A 171 6.43 2.09 3.49
N GLY A 172 7.05 0.95 3.27
CA GLY A 172 7.87 0.69 2.09
C GLY A 172 7.35 -0.51 1.31
N MET A 173 7.44 -0.42 -0.01
CA MET A 173 7.28 -1.52 -0.94
C MET A 173 8.43 -1.47 -1.94
N LYS A 174 9.15 -2.58 -2.09
CA LYS A 174 10.12 -2.81 -3.15
C LYS A 174 9.63 -4.00 -3.97
N ILE A 175 9.42 -3.80 -5.26
CA ILE A 175 9.08 -4.84 -6.22
C ILE A 175 10.33 -5.11 -7.06
N ARG A 176 10.67 -6.38 -7.22
CA ARG A 176 11.73 -6.84 -8.11
C ARG A 176 11.18 -7.88 -9.08
N LEU A 177 11.46 -7.70 -10.37
CA LEU A 177 11.20 -8.72 -11.38
C LEU A 177 12.22 -9.86 -11.27
N ILE A 178 11.73 -11.10 -11.27
CA ILE A 178 12.53 -12.32 -11.25
C ILE A 178 12.44 -12.96 -12.65
N ALA A 179 13.60 -13.24 -13.25
CA ALA A 179 13.70 -13.99 -14.50
C ALA A 179 13.46 -15.49 -14.30
#